data_AF-Q8GLF3-F1
#
_entry.id   AF-Q8GLF3-F1
#
_cell.length_a   1.000
_cell.length_b   1.000
_cell.length_c   1.000
_cell.angle_alpha   90.00
_cell.angle_beta   90.00
_cell.angle_gamma   90.00
#
_symmetry.space_group_name_H-M   'P 1'
#
loop_
_entity.id
_entity.type
_entity.pdbx_description
1 polymer ?
#
loop_
_entity_poly.entity_id
_entity_poly.type
_entity_poly.pdbx_seq_one_letter_code
_entity_poly.pdbx_strand_id
1 'polypeptide(L)'
;MTTRYFYKLLLTMLTLALGGFSLSACHSKISKPYQVAIFDKDHVRTFMEKADSLVPVETISRTQHKLFERESFKQAKQGYFAKTREGNDLKVLLTHIDQASLEEKVLHADGNDAYTSTTDGDYFYTTAVFADRIDCYKYDRHLKKQAHKSILNQDTINASNQFLVIDDALYLLVSAVDIKSQQPKTE
;
A
#
# COMPACT_ATOMS: atom_id res chain seq x y z
N MET A 1 42.74 -4.95 49.82
CA MET A 1 41.44 -4.23 49.81
C MET A 1 41.19 -3.47 48.50
N THR A 2 41.93 -3.78 47.43
CA THR A 2 41.98 -2.99 46.16
C THR A 2 41.33 -3.71 44.97
N THR A 3 41.25 -5.03 44.98
CA THR A 3 40.70 -5.85 43.88
C THR A 3 39.18 -5.74 43.75
N ARG A 4 38.44 -5.64 44.87
CA ARG A 4 36.97 -5.55 44.87
C ARG A 4 36.42 -4.25 44.27
N TYR A 5 37.16 -3.15 44.34
CA TYR A 5 36.76 -1.88 43.75
C TYR A 5 36.98 -1.85 42.23
N PHE A 6 38.01 -2.56 41.75
CA PHE A 6 38.32 -2.64 40.33
C PHE A 6 37.23 -3.38 39.54
N TYR A 7 36.71 -4.50 40.08
CA TYR A 7 35.60 -5.22 39.45
C TYR A 7 34.29 -4.45 39.49
N LYS A 8 34.02 -3.69 40.57
CA LYS A 8 32.85 -2.80 40.61
C LYS A 8 32.96 -1.71 39.54
N LEU A 9 34.10 -1.04 39.41
CA LEU A 9 34.32 0.00 38.42
C LEU A 9 34.21 -0.53 36.98
N LEU A 10 34.74 -1.73 36.71
CA LEU A 10 34.65 -2.37 35.40
C LEU A 10 33.19 -2.75 35.05
N LEU A 11 32.42 -3.24 36.02
CA LEU A 11 31.01 -3.60 35.83
C LEU A 11 30.12 -2.36 35.61
N THR A 12 30.41 -1.24 36.28
CA THR A 12 29.70 0.03 36.05
C THR A 12 30.01 0.61 34.67
N MET A 13 31.26 0.50 34.19
CA MET A 13 31.62 0.93 32.83
C MET A 13 30.99 0.03 31.77
N LEU A 14 30.89 -1.28 32.01
CA LEU A 14 30.24 -2.22 31.08
C LEU A 14 28.72 -1.96 30.98
N THR A 15 28.06 -1.63 32.10
CA THR A 15 26.62 -1.30 32.11
C THR A 15 26.31 0.07 31.48
N LEU A 16 27.21 1.05 31.60
CA LEU A 16 27.14 2.32 30.85
C LEU A 16 27.40 2.13 29.35
N ALA A 17 28.30 1.21 28.96
CA ALA A 17 28.56 0.89 27.56
C ALA A 17 27.43 0.08 26.90
N LEU A 18 26.73 -0.77 27.65
CA LEU A 18 25.58 -1.56 27.18
C LEU A 18 24.25 -0.76 27.18
N GLY A 19 24.13 0.29 28.00
CA GLY A 19 22.97 1.19 28.00
C GLY A 19 22.90 2.16 26.82
N GLY A 20 23.96 2.24 26.00
CA GLY A 20 24.03 3.08 24.80
C GLY A 20 23.48 2.43 23.53
N PHE A 21 22.93 1.21 23.61
CA PHE A 21 22.28 0.57 22.47
C PHE A 21 20.90 1.20 22.20
N SER A 22 20.92 2.16 21.28
CA SER A 22 19.93 2.25 20.20
C SER A 22 18.52 2.70 20.59
N LEU A 23 18.40 3.92 21.11
CA LEU A 23 17.25 4.76 20.74
C LEU A 23 17.49 5.34 19.34
N SER A 24 17.55 4.47 18.33
CA SER A 24 17.21 4.88 16.96
C SER A 24 15.72 5.14 16.96
N ALA A 25 15.32 6.30 17.48
CA ALA A 25 13.98 6.79 17.33
C ALA A 25 13.72 6.87 15.83
N CYS A 26 12.94 5.91 15.32
CA CYS A 26 12.39 5.90 13.98
C CYS A 26 11.48 7.13 13.91
N HIS A 27 12.08 8.29 13.64
CA HIS A 27 11.34 9.53 13.41
C HIS A 27 10.74 9.40 12.03
N SER A 28 9.52 8.87 11.97
CA SER A 28 8.66 9.05 10.81
C SER A 28 8.57 10.56 10.57
N LYS A 29 9.04 11.03 9.42
CA LYS A 29 9.11 12.47 9.16
C LYS A 29 7.69 12.96 8.90
N ILE A 30 7.08 13.66 9.86
CA ILE A 30 5.78 14.30 9.65
C ILE A 30 5.94 15.38 8.58
N SER A 31 5.08 15.38 7.57
CA SER A 31 5.09 16.39 6.52
C SER A 31 4.63 17.73 7.08
N LYS A 32 5.07 18.83 6.45
CA LYS A 32 4.54 20.16 6.82
C LYS A 32 3.04 20.23 6.51
N PRO A 33 2.24 20.99 7.28
CA PRO A 33 0.82 21.17 6.97
C PRO A 33 0.60 21.59 5.52
N TYR A 34 -0.34 20.95 4.84
CA TYR A 34 -0.68 21.18 3.44
C TYR A 34 -2.19 21.02 3.20
N GLN A 35 -2.70 21.59 2.11
CA GLN A 35 -4.09 21.41 1.66
C GLN A 35 -4.17 20.65 0.33
N VAL A 36 -3.13 20.76 -0.51
CA VAL A 36 -3.03 20.04 -1.78
C VAL A 36 -1.71 19.29 -1.82
N ALA A 37 -1.74 18.03 -2.24
CA ALA A 37 -0.55 17.23 -2.53
C ALA A 37 -0.64 16.69 -3.96
N ILE A 38 0.41 16.91 -4.75
CA ILE A 38 0.52 16.45 -6.13
C ILE A 38 1.62 15.40 -6.19
N PHE A 39 1.23 14.17 -6.55
CA PHE A 39 2.15 13.06 -6.77
C PHE A 39 2.49 12.99 -8.25
N ASP A 40 3.72 13.39 -8.61
CA ASP A 40 4.31 13.05 -9.90
C ASP A 40 5.22 11.83 -9.75
N LYS A 41 5.82 11.35 -10.85
CA LYS A 41 6.66 10.15 -10.85
C LYS A 41 7.72 10.16 -9.75
N ASP A 42 8.38 11.29 -9.55
CA ASP A 42 9.62 11.41 -8.78
C ASP A 42 9.45 12.17 -7.47
N HIS A 43 8.38 12.95 -7.32
CA HIS A 43 8.18 13.86 -6.20
C HIS A 43 6.72 13.91 -5.75
N VAL A 44 6.55 14.19 -4.45
CA VAL A 44 5.31 14.72 -3.90
C VAL A 44 5.52 16.21 -3.63
N ARG A 45 4.75 17.07 -4.30
CA ARG A 45 4.76 18.52 -4.08
C ARG A 45 3.52 18.91 -3.31
N THR A 46 3.70 19.63 -2.22
CA THR A 46 2.61 20.06 -1.35
C THR A 46 2.41 21.57 -1.40
N PHE A 47 1.16 22.00 -1.21
CA PHE A 47 0.76 23.40 -1.33
C PHE A 47 -0.24 23.79 -0.23
N MET A 48 -0.17 25.05 0.20
CA MET A 48 -1.26 25.74 0.90
C MET A 48 -2.04 26.57 -0.11
N GLU A 49 -3.35 26.61 0.05
CA GLU A 49 -4.23 27.51 -0.68
C GLU A 49 -4.16 28.90 -0.03
N LYS A 50 -3.95 29.94 -0.84
CA LYS A 50 -4.02 31.33 -0.41
C LYS A 50 -4.74 32.16 -1.45
N ALA A 51 -5.95 32.62 -1.08
CA ALA A 51 -6.86 33.35 -1.96
C ALA A 51 -7.00 32.64 -3.31
N ASP A 52 -6.37 33.16 -4.35
CA ASP A 52 -6.47 32.66 -5.73
C ASP A 52 -5.21 31.91 -6.20
N SER A 53 -4.39 31.40 -5.27
CA SER A 53 -3.12 30.76 -5.60
C SER A 53 -2.75 29.55 -4.72
N LEU A 54 -1.96 28.64 -5.29
CA LEU A 54 -1.30 27.56 -4.56
C LEU A 54 0.13 27.98 -4.23
N VAL A 55 0.46 28.05 -2.94
CA VAL A 55 1.81 28.38 -2.46
C VAL A 55 2.54 27.09 -2.09
N PRO A 56 3.69 26.77 -2.72
CA PRO A 56 4.46 25.57 -2.41
C PRO A 56 4.94 25.54 -0.94
N VAL A 57 4.90 24.36 -0.32
CA VAL A 57 5.27 24.14 1.09
C VAL A 57 6.47 23.23 1.24
N GLU A 58 6.41 22.07 0.58
CA GLU A 58 7.43 21.03 0.65
C GLU A 58 7.46 20.20 -0.64
N THR A 59 8.65 19.78 -1.02
CA THR A 59 8.88 18.78 -2.07
C THR A 59 9.55 17.57 -1.41
N ILE A 60 8.91 16.41 -1.53
CA ILE A 60 9.39 15.12 -0.99
C ILE A 60 9.80 14.26 -2.18
N SER A 61 11.04 13.76 -2.19
CA SER A 61 11.47 12.81 -3.23
C SER A 61 10.85 11.43 -2.99
N ARG A 62 10.34 10.82 -4.05
CA ARG A 62 9.73 9.48 -4.04
C ARG A 62 10.80 8.45 -4.39
N THR A 63 10.78 7.32 -3.69
CA THR A 63 11.81 6.28 -3.83
C THR A 63 11.57 5.32 -4.99
N GLN A 64 10.34 5.21 -5.49
CA GLN A 64 9.96 4.19 -6.47
C GLN A 64 9.71 4.71 -7.89
N HIS A 65 9.81 6.02 -8.13
CA HIS A 65 9.71 6.60 -9.48
C HIS A 65 8.51 6.09 -10.31
N LYS A 66 7.31 6.03 -9.71
CA LYS A 66 6.14 5.29 -10.23
C LYS A 66 4.93 6.18 -10.46
N LEU A 67 4.05 5.82 -11.41
CA LEU A 67 2.77 6.49 -11.61
C LEU A 67 1.62 5.62 -11.11
N PHE A 68 0.66 6.24 -10.43
CA PHE A 68 -0.53 5.57 -9.95
C PHE A 68 -1.57 5.41 -11.06
N GLU A 69 -2.35 4.34 -10.96
CA GLU A 69 -3.54 4.18 -11.78
C GLU A 69 -4.66 5.09 -11.25
N ARG A 70 -5.29 5.84 -12.16
CA ARG A 70 -6.21 6.94 -11.84
C ARG A 70 -7.30 6.55 -10.85
N GLU A 71 -7.87 5.36 -11.02
CA GLU A 71 -9.05 4.91 -10.27
C GLU A 71 -8.70 4.14 -9.00
N SER A 72 -7.41 3.89 -8.78
CA SER A 72 -6.92 3.08 -7.66
C SER A 72 -6.74 3.87 -6.37
N PHE A 73 -6.69 5.19 -6.43
CA PHE A 73 -6.44 6.03 -5.25
C PHE A 73 -7.69 6.06 -4.37
N LYS A 74 -7.65 5.38 -3.23
CA LYS A 74 -8.77 5.26 -2.29
C LYS A 74 -8.33 5.68 -0.89
N GLN A 75 -9.11 6.54 -0.25
CA GLN A 75 -8.89 6.93 1.14
C GLN A 75 -9.19 5.76 2.08
N ALA A 76 -8.31 5.54 3.06
CA ALA A 76 -8.47 4.53 4.10
C ALA A 76 -7.99 5.08 5.44
N LYS A 77 -8.93 5.49 6.29
CA LYS A 77 -8.66 6.11 7.61
C LYS A 77 -7.58 7.19 7.53
N GLN A 78 -6.39 6.92 8.09
CA GLN A 78 -5.26 7.86 8.20
C GLN A 78 -4.29 7.78 7.01
N GLY A 79 -4.75 7.31 5.86
CA GLY A 79 -3.91 7.11 4.70
C GLY A 79 -4.72 6.85 3.44
N TYR A 80 -3.99 6.41 2.43
CA TYR A 80 -4.53 6.10 1.11
C TYR A 80 -3.93 4.81 0.60
N PHE A 81 -4.72 4.03 -0.11
CA PHE A 81 -4.21 2.94 -0.92
C PHE A 81 -4.25 3.32 -2.40
N ALA A 82 -3.29 2.81 -3.16
CA ALA A 82 -3.24 2.94 -4.60
C ALA A 82 -2.53 1.73 -5.22
N LYS A 83 -2.74 1.51 -6.52
CA LYS A 83 -1.89 0.64 -7.33
C LYS A 83 -1.20 1.43 -8.42
N THR A 84 -0.04 0.95 -8.87
CA THR A 84 0.61 1.50 -10.06
C THR A 84 -0.10 1.04 -11.32
N ARG A 85 0.11 1.78 -12.40
CA ARG A 85 -0.05 1.19 -13.74
C ARG A 85 0.95 0.03 -13.89
N GLU A 86 0.63 -0.94 -14.74
CA GLU A 86 1.61 -1.95 -15.13
C GLU A 86 2.85 -1.27 -15.72
N GLY A 87 4.02 -1.63 -15.16
CA GLY A 87 5.31 -1.23 -15.68
C GLY A 87 5.74 -2.11 -16.86
N ASN A 88 6.92 -1.83 -17.40
CA ASN A 88 7.53 -2.65 -18.46
C ASN A 88 7.81 -4.09 -18.02
N ASP A 89 7.89 -4.34 -16.72
CA ASP A 89 8.06 -5.67 -16.13
C ASP A 89 6.73 -6.41 -15.92
N LEU A 90 5.61 -5.82 -16.36
CA LEU A 90 4.24 -6.34 -16.22
C LEU A 90 3.88 -6.64 -14.76
N LYS A 91 4.47 -5.89 -13.82
CA LYS A 91 4.17 -6.04 -12.40
C LYS A 91 3.43 -4.82 -11.88
N VAL A 92 2.41 -5.10 -11.08
CA VAL A 92 1.67 -4.07 -10.35
C VAL A 92 2.24 -3.93 -8.94
N LEU A 93 2.45 -2.69 -8.50
CA LEU A 93 2.84 -2.37 -7.13
C LEU A 93 1.62 -1.85 -6.37
N LEU A 94 1.40 -2.41 -5.18
CA LEU A 94 0.46 -1.89 -4.19
C LEU A 94 1.17 -0.86 -3.34
N THR A 95 0.51 0.27 -3.08
CA THR A 95 1.08 1.36 -2.29
C THR A 95 0.10 1.77 -1.20
N HIS A 96 0.60 1.89 0.02
CA HIS A 96 -0.06 2.60 1.11
C HIS A 96 0.68 3.90 1.38
N ILE A 97 -0.05 5.01 1.42
CA ILE A 97 0.48 6.36 1.62
C ILE A 97 -0.04 6.84 2.97
N ASP A 98 0.86 7.12 3.89
CA ASP A 98 0.50 7.74 5.17
C ASP A 98 0.04 9.19 4.95
N GLN A 99 -1.10 9.58 5.52
CA GLN A 99 -1.64 10.91 5.31
C GLN A 99 -0.82 12.01 6.00
N ALA A 100 -0.16 11.71 7.12
CA ALA A 100 0.56 12.71 7.90
C ALA A 100 1.99 12.91 7.40
N SER A 101 2.69 11.84 7.02
CA SER A 101 4.07 11.92 6.52
C SER A 101 4.20 11.95 5.01
N LEU A 102 3.14 11.55 4.28
CA LEU A 102 3.18 11.28 2.83
C LEU A 102 4.17 10.16 2.45
N GLU A 103 4.66 9.40 3.42
CA GLU A 103 5.55 8.27 3.17
C GLU A 103 4.80 7.13 2.49
N GLU A 104 5.44 6.54 1.48
CA GLU A 104 4.89 5.44 0.70
C GLU A 104 5.49 4.12 1.17
N LYS A 105 4.63 3.20 1.63
CA LYS A 105 4.96 1.78 1.75
C LYS A 105 4.54 1.07 0.46
N VAL A 106 5.40 0.21 -0.06
CA VAL A 106 5.21 -0.39 -1.39
C VAL A 106 5.46 -1.88 -1.32
N LEU A 107 4.62 -2.64 -2.02
CA LEU A 107 4.70 -4.10 -2.12
C LEU A 107 4.35 -4.51 -3.54
N HIS A 108 4.98 -5.56 -4.07
CA HIS A 108 4.49 -6.20 -5.30
C HIS A 108 3.15 -6.88 -5.06
N ALA A 109 2.19 -6.67 -5.95
CA ALA A 109 0.92 -7.37 -5.88
C ALA A 109 1.14 -8.90 -5.93
N ASP A 110 0.49 -9.64 -5.03
CA ASP A 110 0.45 -11.10 -5.13
C ASP A 110 -0.26 -11.49 -6.44
N GLY A 111 0.20 -12.56 -7.10
CA GLY A 111 -0.30 -12.95 -8.42
C GLY A 111 0.25 -12.11 -9.59
N ASN A 112 1.19 -11.20 -9.30
CA ASN A 112 1.83 -10.24 -10.23
C ASN A 112 0.90 -9.15 -10.79
N ASP A 113 -0.37 -9.16 -10.41
CA ASP A 113 -1.38 -8.23 -10.91
C ASP A 113 -2.31 -7.80 -9.77
N ALA A 114 -3.00 -6.68 -9.98
CA ALA A 114 -4.12 -6.24 -9.17
C ALA A 114 -5.22 -5.71 -10.12
N TYR A 115 -5.96 -6.62 -10.76
CA TYR A 115 -6.94 -6.30 -11.81
C TYR A 115 -7.94 -5.22 -11.34
N THR A 116 -8.57 -5.47 -10.19
CA THR A 116 -9.35 -4.48 -9.44
C THR A 116 -8.86 -4.39 -8.01
N SER A 117 -9.06 -3.23 -7.38
CA SER A 117 -8.76 -3.02 -5.98
C SER A 117 -9.74 -2.07 -5.31
N THR A 118 -9.92 -2.22 -3.99
CA THR A 118 -10.69 -1.30 -3.17
C THR A 118 -10.25 -1.35 -1.72
N THR A 119 -10.84 -0.50 -0.88
CA THR A 119 -10.69 -0.53 0.58
C THR A 119 -12.05 -0.37 1.23
N ASP A 120 -12.25 -1.03 2.37
CA ASP A 120 -13.37 -0.80 3.30
C ASP A 120 -13.02 0.27 4.37
N GLY A 121 -11.85 0.91 4.22
CA GLY A 121 -11.29 1.86 5.18
C GLY A 121 -10.30 1.24 6.17
N ASP A 122 -10.38 -0.07 6.42
CA ASP A 122 -9.51 -0.80 7.34
C ASP A 122 -8.50 -1.69 6.63
N TYR A 123 -8.94 -2.32 5.55
CA TYR A 123 -8.19 -3.28 4.77
C TYR A 123 -8.18 -2.87 3.30
N PHE A 124 -7.16 -3.34 2.59
CA PHE A 124 -7.04 -3.19 1.16
C PHE A 124 -7.26 -4.54 0.48
N TYR A 125 -8.10 -4.55 -0.54
CA TYR A 125 -8.51 -5.73 -1.27
C TYR A 125 -8.06 -5.63 -2.71
N THR A 126 -7.48 -6.70 -3.25
CA THR A 126 -7.06 -6.79 -4.64
C THR A 126 -7.42 -8.14 -5.24
N THR A 127 -7.53 -8.20 -6.56
CA THR A 127 -7.68 -9.47 -7.28
C THR A 127 -6.53 -9.71 -8.26
N ALA A 128 -6.19 -10.97 -8.49
CA ALA A 128 -5.41 -11.41 -9.64
C ALA A 128 -6.26 -12.39 -10.46
N VAL A 129 -6.28 -12.22 -11.77
CA VAL A 129 -7.08 -13.04 -12.70
C VAL A 129 -6.17 -14.01 -13.42
N PHE A 130 -6.52 -15.30 -13.36
CA PHE A 130 -5.85 -16.38 -14.09
C PHE A 130 -6.85 -17.08 -15.00
N ALA A 131 -6.34 -17.85 -15.96
CA ALA A 131 -7.19 -18.64 -16.86
C ALA A 131 -8.12 -19.61 -16.10
N ASP A 132 -7.66 -20.15 -14.98
CA ASP A 132 -8.36 -21.18 -14.19
C ASP A 132 -9.04 -20.64 -12.92
N ARG A 133 -8.78 -19.39 -12.50
CA ARG A 133 -9.32 -18.85 -11.25
C ARG A 133 -9.21 -17.33 -11.14
N ILE A 134 -9.91 -16.79 -10.15
CA ILE A 134 -9.66 -15.46 -9.61
C ILE A 134 -9.11 -15.63 -8.19
N ASP A 135 -7.95 -15.05 -7.91
CA ASP A 135 -7.39 -14.96 -6.57
C ASP A 135 -7.76 -13.61 -5.95
N CYS A 136 -8.29 -13.62 -4.73
CA CYS A 136 -8.65 -12.45 -3.95
C CYS A 136 -7.72 -12.33 -2.75
N TYR A 137 -7.11 -11.16 -2.56
CA TYR A 137 -6.18 -10.88 -1.47
C TYR A 137 -6.72 -9.78 -0.56
N LYS A 138 -6.45 -9.92 0.75
CA LYS A 138 -6.74 -8.92 1.78
C LYS A 138 -5.45 -8.53 2.47
N TYR A 139 -5.17 -7.24 2.55
CA TYR A 139 -4.01 -6.66 3.21
C TYR A 139 -4.42 -5.71 4.33
N ASP A 140 -3.61 -5.61 5.37
CA ASP A 140 -3.73 -4.54 6.36
C ASP A 140 -3.13 -3.21 5.86
N ARG A 141 -3.19 -2.18 6.70
CA ARG A 141 -2.62 -0.83 6.48
C ARG A 141 -1.10 -0.78 6.36
N HIS A 142 -0.42 -1.90 6.59
CA HIS A 142 1.02 -2.02 6.38
C HIS A 142 1.35 -2.88 5.16
N LEU A 143 0.34 -3.13 4.31
CA LEU A 143 0.41 -4.03 3.16
C LEU A 143 0.80 -5.46 3.55
N LYS A 144 0.60 -5.88 4.81
CA LYS A 144 0.80 -7.28 5.19
C LYS A 144 -0.45 -8.06 4.85
N LYS A 145 -0.28 -9.14 4.06
CA LYS A 145 -1.37 -10.05 3.69
C LYS A 145 -2.00 -10.68 4.93
N GLN A 146 -3.31 -10.53 5.06
CA GLN A 146 -4.13 -11.07 6.15
C GLN A 146 -4.93 -12.29 5.70
N ALA A 147 -5.41 -12.29 4.45
CA ALA A 147 -6.17 -13.41 3.91
C ALA A 147 -5.97 -13.54 2.39
N HIS A 148 -6.24 -14.74 1.90
CA HIS A 148 -6.23 -15.08 0.48
C HIS A 148 -7.33 -16.11 0.21
N LYS A 149 -8.05 -15.95 -0.89
CA LYS A 149 -9.04 -16.93 -1.35
C LYS A 149 -8.98 -17.05 -2.88
N SER A 150 -8.91 -18.28 -3.35
CA SER A 150 -9.04 -18.62 -4.77
C SER A 150 -10.47 -19.03 -5.09
N ILE A 151 -10.99 -18.52 -6.20
CA ILE A 151 -12.29 -18.87 -6.77
C ILE A 151 -12.02 -19.51 -8.13
N LEU A 152 -12.17 -20.83 -8.21
CA LEU A 152 -11.92 -21.58 -9.44
C LEU A 152 -12.97 -21.25 -10.50
N ASN A 153 -12.50 -21.11 -11.75
CA ASN A 153 -13.33 -21.11 -12.93
C ASN A 153 -13.94 -22.51 -13.13
N GLN A 154 -15.17 -22.55 -13.62
CA GLN A 154 -15.86 -23.79 -13.99
C GLN A 154 -15.94 -23.83 -15.52
N ASP A 155 -17.16 -23.72 -16.06
CA ASP A 155 -17.39 -23.70 -17.51
C ASP A 155 -17.13 -22.32 -18.16
N THR A 156 -16.79 -21.32 -17.35
CA THR A 156 -16.52 -19.95 -17.78
C THR A 156 -15.17 -19.45 -17.30
N ILE A 157 -14.48 -18.67 -18.13
CA ILE A 157 -13.35 -17.86 -17.70
C ILE A 157 -13.91 -16.58 -17.09
N ASN A 158 -13.62 -16.36 -15.81
CA ASN A 158 -14.08 -15.20 -15.08
C ASN A 158 -12.98 -14.14 -15.00
N ALA A 159 -13.32 -12.88 -15.23
CA ALA A 159 -12.45 -11.74 -15.01
C ALA A 159 -13.08 -10.79 -13.99
N SER A 160 -12.30 -10.39 -12.99
CA SER A 160 -12.75 -9.43 -11.98
C SER A 160 -12.83 -8.04 -12.60
N ASN A 161 -14.01 -7.41 -12.55
CA ASN A 161 -14.21 -6.06 -13.08
C ASN A 161 -14.04 -5.00 -11.99
N GLN A 162 -14.83 -5.11 -10.91
CA GLN A 162 -14.90 -4.06 -9.90
C GLN A 162 -15.25 -4.64 -8.54
N PHE A 163 -14.58 -4.15 -7.50
CA PHE A 163 -15.06 -4.31 -6.13
C PHE A 163 -16.04 -3.20 -5.74
N LEU A 164 -17.10 -3.57 -5.02
CA LEU A 164 -18.02 -2.65 -4.38
C LEU A 164 -18.05 -2.94 -2.88
N VAL A 165 -17.90 -1.90 -2.07
CA VAL A 165 -18.15 -1.95 -0.62
C VAL A 165 -19.53 -1.35 -0.40
N ILE A 166 -20.47 -2.16 0.05
CA ILE A 166 -21.85 -1.74 0.33
C ILE A 166 -22.14 -2.19 1.76
N ASP A 167 -22.38 -1.22 2.62
CA ASP A 167 -22.49 -1.41 4.07
C ASP A 167 -21.28 -2.21 4.60
N ASP A 168 -21.53 -3.33 5.29
CA ASP A 168 -20.49 -4.20 5.86
C ASP A 168 -20.05 -5.35 4.92
N ALA A 169 -20.46 -5.31 3.65
CA ALA A 169 -20.21 -6.37 2.69
C ALA A 169 -19.32 -5.91 1.51
N LEU A 170 -18.43 -6.82 1.09
CA LEU A 170 -17.58 -6.66 -0.08
C LEU A 170 -18.11 -7.54 -1.22
N TYR A 171 -18.51 -6.90 -2.31
CA TYR A 171 -18.99 -7.54 -3.53
C TYR A 171 -17.92 -7.46 -4.61
N LEU A 172 -17.77 -8.54 -5.38
CA LEU A 172 -16.92 -8.57 -6.57
C LEU A 172 -17.80 -8.76 -7.80
N LEU A 173 -17.84 -7.75 -8.66
CA LEU A 173 -18.46 -7.86 -9.98
C LEU A 173 -17.50 -8.57 -10.93
N VAL A 174 -18.01 -9.60 -11.60
CA VAL A 174 -17.23 -10.49 -12.45
C VAL A 174 -17.85 -10.53 -13.85
N SER A 175 -17.04 -10.39 -14.89
CA SER A 175 -17.42 -10.75 -16.25
C SER A 175 -17.06 -12.21 -16.52
N ALA A 176 -17.87 -12.89 -17.34
CA ALA A 176 -17.68 -14.30 -17.66
C ALA A 176 -17.71 -14.52 -19.18
N VAL A 177 -16.76 -15.29 -19.68
CA VAL A 177 -16.73 -15.79 -21.06
C VAL A 177 -16.91 -17.30 -21.03
N ASP A 178 -17.86 -17.81 -21.81
CA ASP A 178 -18.08 -19.25 -21.91
C ASP A 178 -16.91 -19.92 -22.66
N ILE A 179 -16.32 -20.95 -22.06
CA ILE A 179 -15.10 -21.59 -22.60
C ILE A 179 -15.37 -22.25 -23.96
N LYS A 180 -16.57 -22.78 -24.17
CA LYS A 180 -16.90 -23.56 -25.37
C LYS A 180 -17.20 -22.67 -26.57
N SER A 181 -18.00 -21.63 -26.34
CA SER A 181 -18.46 -20.70 -27.39
C SER A 181 -17.52 -19.51 -27.58
N GLN A 182 -16.65 -19.23 -26.61
CA GLN A 182 -15.81 -18.02 -26.56
C GLN A 182 -16.62 -16.72 -26.64
N GLN A 183 -17.92 -16.77 -26.35
CA GLN A 183 -18.79 -15.60 -26.30
C GLN A 183 -18.94 -15.10 -24.86
N PRO A 184 -19.11 -13.79 -24.65
CA PRO A 184 -19.52 -13.26 -23.37
C PRO A 184 -20.81 -13.95 -22.92
N LYS A 185 -20.84 -14.43 -21.68
CA LYS A 185 -22.06 -14.96 -21.09
C LYS A 185 -22.94 -13.76 -20.72
N THR A 186 -23.78 -13.35 -21.66
CA THR A 186 -24.87 -12.41 -21.42
C THR A 186 -26.05 -13.23 -20.91
N GLU A 187 -26.54 -12.91 -19.71
CA GLU A 187 -27.85 -13.39 -19.27
C GLU A 187 -28.96 -12.79 -20.13
#